data_AF-A0A949S2P0-F1
#
_entry.id   AF-A0A949S2P0-F1
#
_cell.length_a   1.000
_cell.length_b   1.000
_cell.length_c   1.000
_cell.angle_alpha   90.00
_cell.angle_beta   90.00
_cell.angle_gamma   90.00
#
_symmetry.space_group_name_H-M   'P 1'
#
loop_
_entity.id
_entity.type
_entity.pdbx_description
1 polymer ?
#
loop_
_entity_poly.entity_id
_entity_poly.type
_entity_poly.pdbx_seq_one_letter_code
_entity_poly.pdbx_strand_id
1 'polypeptide(L)'
;MNRLLFLTVLVLGFGQLKSQTIEIGQDAKEIKQLIQWSTQQRTGFDSYGNSKGNNVTWDVKYNNGLITDVIQCYSNQYLIDFRVSASFCKHYIMEYGQLAYVLTQYEDVSTEQLTEFYENNYGEYKSGKFYFSDDYKHYSKIYLANNGYATVEWRKTEPDELPADIQTKISNKLKAEQDAEEKRIKEEEERKQKEREIKSKTYDLKENNISLYNQTFSEIKSDIADYFQKSSSYYHSSNIPSYTDLANGNEKKYRFTNTYTAYYKLEDHSRESVDYGSVIDAGSYDVRQNKEIKLVSGTDNSCSLFNSISVKIPTIKIQGYEVMTEATFPNIKVDYAKGVTIVKIKSGEVEFKSFPPDEDIQIKLKEKLKSEPNGKYIVQYEVGNIAGKEFVNTELEKKTTKVGSGWLLLGLLLLGLLL
;
A
#
# COMPACT_ATOMS: atom_id res chain seq x y z
N MET A 1 -24.42 -30.87 31.02
CA MET A 1 -25.16 -30.00 31.98
C MET A 1 -24.76 -28.56 31.74
N ASN A 2 -25.71 -27.78 31.22
CA ASN A 2 -25.64 -26.35 30.95
C ASN A 2 -25.41 -25.53 32.22
N ARG A 3 -24.45 -24.58 32.19
CA ARG A 3 -24.48 -23.32 32.94
C ARG A 3 -23.79 -22.26 32.07
N LEU A 4 -24.53 -21.72 31.10
CA LEU A 4 -25.20 -20.40 31.12
C LEU A 4 -24.25 -19.22 31.34
N LEU A 5 -23.94 -18.58 30.21
CA LEU A 5 -23.60 -17.17 30.05
C LEU A 5 -24.45 -16.26 30.95
N PHE A 6 -23.79 -15.33 31.63
CA PHE A 6 -24.28 -13.95 31.75
C PHE A 6 -23.13 -13.02 31.38
N LEU A 7 -23.01 -12.80 30.07
CA LEU A 7 -22.24 -11.71 29.49
C LEU A 7 -23.10 -10.46 29.70
N THR A 8 -22.85 -9.72 30.76
CA THR A 8 -23.41 -8.38 30.95
C THR A 8 -22.74 -7.48 29.91
N VAL A 9 -23.36 -7.39 28.74
CA VAL A 9 -23.04 -6.39 27.73
C VAL A 9 -23.42 -5.05 28.34
N LEU A 10 -22.45 -4.41 28.99
CA LEU A 10 -22.51 -3.00 29.30
C LEU A 10 -22.38 -2.26 27.95
N VAL A 11 -23.51 -2.13 27.24
CA VAL A 11 -23.68 -1.20 26.14
C VAL A 11 -23.63 0.20 26.74
N LEU A 12 -22.43 0.66 27.11
CA LEU A 12 -22.17 2.07 27.25
C LEU A 12 -22.20 2.61 25.82
N GLY A 13 -23.37 3.14 25.45
CA GLY A 13 -23.57 3.89 24.24
C GLY A 13 -22.59 5.05 24.21
N PHE A 14 -21.44 4.83 23.57
CA PHE A 14 -20.63 5.90 23.04
C PHE A 14 -21.41 6.49 21.88
N GLY A 15 -22.22 7.49 22.23
CA GLY A 15 -22.88 8.37 21.29
C GLY A 15 -21.84 8.83 20.26
N GLN A 16 -22.21 8.65 19.00
CA GLN A 16 -21.45 9.07 17.84
C GLN A 16 -20.92 10.49 18.12
N LEU A 17 -19.60 10.67 18.20
CA LEU A 17 -18.98 11.99 18.09
C LEU A 17 -19.13 12.42 16.62
N LYS A 18 -20.35 12.81 16.28
CA LYS A 18 -20.73 13.44 15.03
C LYS A 18 -20.10 14.82 14.95
N SER A 19 -19.99 15.30 13.72
CA SER A 19 -19.29 16.50 13.27
C SER A 19 -19.17 17.63 14.30
N GLN A 20 -17.98 18.23 14.41
CA GLN A 20 -17.76 19.45 15.20
C GLN A 20 -18.46 20.69 14.60
N THR A 21 -19.10 20.55 13.44
CA THR A 21 -19.88 21.61 12.78
C THR A 21 -21.35 21.56 13.20
N ILE A 22 -21.89 22.73 13.54
CA ILE A 22 -23.31 22.90 13.82
C ILE A 22 -24.05 23.02 12.49
N GLU A 23 -25.04 22.16 12.28
CA GLU A 23 -25.85 22.09 11.07
C GLU A 23 -27.35 22.19 11.40
N ILE A 24 -28.09 22.92 10.56
CA ILE A 24 -29.55 23.00 10.67
C ILE A 24 -30.14 21.59 10.53
N GLY A 25 -31.06 21.23 11.44
CA GLY A 25 -31.69 19.90 11.54
C GLY A 25 -31.07 18.97 12.59
N GLN A 26 -29.95 19.33 13.22
CA GLN A 26 -29.36 18.56 14.32
C GLN A 26 -30.26 18.51 15.56
N ASP A 27 -30.16 17.44 16.35
CA ASP A 27 -30.97 17.25 17.56
C ASP A 27 -30.65 18.30 18.64
N ALA A 28 -31.67 18.80 19.33
CA ALA A 28 -31.51 19.85 20.32
C ALA A 28 -30.58 19.48 21.49
N LYS A 29 -30.51 18.20 21.88
CA LYS A 29 -29.58 17.73 22.93
C LYS A 29 -28.16 17.70 22.42
N GLU A 30 -27.95 17.33 21.15
CA GLU A 30 -26.64 17.33 20.49
C GLU A 30 -26.08 18.76 20.44
N ILE A 31 -26.88 19.72 20.00
CA ILE A 31 -26.49 21.14 19.99
C ILE A 31 -26.15 21.64 21.40
N LYS A 32 -27.00 21.34 22.39
CA LYS A 32 -26.72 21.69 23.79
C LYS A 32 -25.36 21.15 24.25
N GLN A 33 -25.08 19.88 23.96
CA GLN A 33 -23.82 19.25 24.34
C GLN A 33 -22.61 19.90 23.64
N LEU A 34 -22.71 20.16 22.34
CA LEU A 34 -21.66 20.83 21.56
C LEU A 34 -21.37 22.24 22.09
N ILE A 35 -22.40 23.03 22.40
CA ILE A 35 -22.23 24.39 22.93
C ILE A 35 -21.67 24.37 24.36
N GLN A 36 -22.16 23.48 25.21
CA GLN A 36 -21.62 23.31 26.56
C GLN A 36 -20.14 22.92 26.50
N TRP A 37 -19.79 21.94 25.68
CA TRP A 37 -18.42 21.46 25.53
C TRP A 37 -17.50 22.55 24.95
N SER A 38 -17.90 23.19 23.85
CA SER A 38 -17.08 24.25 23.21
C SER A 38 -16.87 25.45 24.13
N THR A 39 -17.85 25.80 24.96
CA THR A 39 -17.71 26.85 25.97
C THR A 39 -16.76 26.43 27.09
N GLN A 40 -16.84 25.18 27.56
CA GLN A 40 -15.92 24.62 28.57
C GLN A 40 -14.48 24.46 28.06
N GLN A 41 -14.24 24.34 26.75
CA GLN A 41 -12.88 24.33 26.21
C GLN A 41 -12.24 25.73 26.22
N ARG A 42 -13.07 26.78 26.08
CA ARG A 42 -12.66 28.19 26.05
C ARG A 42 -12.61 28.82 27.43
N THR A 43 -13.38 28.30 28.37
CA THR A 43 -13.40 28.72 29.78
C THR A 43 -12.59 27.72 30.62
N GLY A 44 -11.86 28.18 31.63
CA GLY A 44 -11.10 27.30 32.53
C GLY A 44 -9.66 27.73 32.72
N PHE A 45 -8.87 26.86 33.34
CA PHE A 45 -7.47 27.12 33.63
C PHE A 45 -6.57 26.40 32.63
N ASP A 46 -5.46 27.02 32.23
CA ASP A 46 -4.41 26.31 31.50
C ASP A 46 -3.74 25.26 32.41
N SER A 47 -2.81 24.48 31.85
CA SER A 47 -2.05 23.47 32.61
C SER A 47 -1.21 24.05 33.76
N TYR A 48 -1.10 25.38 33.86
CA TYR A 48 -0.37 26.11 34.88
C TYR A 48 -1.29 26.80 35.88
N GLY A 49 -2.61 26.61 35.79
CA GLY A 49 -3.57 27.22 36.72
C GLY A 49 -3.92 28.67 36.41
N ASN A 50 -3.54 29.21 35.24
CA ASN A 50 -3.95 30.55 34.81
C ASN A 50 -5.33 30.50 34.17
N SER A 51 -6.22 31.42 34.54
CA SER A 51 -7.51 31.54 33.87
C SER A 51 -7.28 31.89 32.40
N LYS A 52 -7.86 31.11 31.48
CA LYS A 52 -7.80 31.33 30.02
C LYS A 52 -8.57 32.59 29.58
N GLY A 53 -9.23 33.29 30.51
CA GLY A 53 -10.13 34.41 30.25
C GLY A 53 -11.54 33.92 29.96
N ASN A 54 -12.54 34.40 30.70
CA ASN A 54 -13.94 34.04 30.48
C ASN A 54 -14.58 35.07 29.54
N ASN A 55 -14.35 34.94 28.24
CA ASN A 55 -15.02 35.78 27.24
C ASN A 55 -16.17 35.06 26.53
N VAL A 56 -16.55 33.85 26.97
CA VAL A 56 -17.68 33.08 26.44
C VAL A 56 -18.52 32.51 27.57
N THR A 57 -19.84 32.65 27.47
CA THR A 57 -20.82 32.03 28.37
C THR A 57 -21.88 31.29 27.54
N TRP A 58 -22.63 30.41 28.17
CA TRP A 58 -23.74 29.71 27.52
C TRP A 58 -24.92 29.53 28.47
N ASP A 59 -26.12 29.42 27.91
CA ASP A 59 -27.38 29.22 28.63
C ASP A 59 -28.36 28.38 27.78
N VAL A 60 -29.44 27.86 28.39
CA VAL A 60 -30.48 27.09 27.68
C VAL A 60 -31.86 27.43 28.22
N LYS A 61 -32.78 27.76 27.31
CA LYS A 61 -34.20 27.92 27.65
C LYS A 61 -34.98 26.66 27.31
N TYR A 62 -35.96 26.38 28.16
CA TYR A 62 -36.87 25.25 28.03
C TYR A 62 -38.32 25.73 27.97
N ASN A 63 -39.13 25.05 27.18
CA ASN A 63 -40.58 25.15 27.20
C ASN A 63 -41.18 23.76 27.33
N ASN A 64 -42.01 23.53 28.35
CA ASN A 64 -42.60 22.22 28.66
C ASN A 64 -41.58 21.06 28.69
N GLY A 65 -40.37 21.31 29.20
CA GLY A 65 -39.29 20.32 29.29
C GLY A 65 -38.53 20.06 27.99
N LEU A 66 -38.91 20.70 26.87
CA LEU A 66 -38.18 20.64 25.60
C LEU A 66 -37.23 21.85 25.50
N ILE A 67 -36.03 21.62 24.93
CA ILE A 67 -35.06 22.67 24.65
C ILE A 67 -35.60 23.51 23.48
N THR A 68 -35.71 24.83 23.66
CA THR A 68 -36.21 25.75 22.63
C THR A 68 -35.16 26.73 22.13
N ASP A 69 -34.16 27.04 22.95
CA ASP A 69 -33.10 28.01 22.65
C ASP A 69 -31.84 27.60 23.41
N VAL A 70 -30.76 27.29 22.70
CA VAL A 70 -29.42 27.16 23.29
C VAL A 70 -28.68 28.45 22.96
N ILE A 71 -28.08 29.09 23.95
CA ILE A 71 -27.49 30.43 23.81
C ILE A 71 -26.00 30.34 24.08
N GLN A 72 -25.18 30.99 23.26
CA GLN A 72 -23.75 31.16 23.50
C GLN A 72 -23.35 32.61 23.26
N CYS A 73 -22.91 33.29 24.31
CA CYS A 73 -22.57 34.70 24.29
C CYS A 73 -21.06 34.90 24.34
N TYR A 74 -20.58 35.85 23.56
CA TYR A 74 -19.17 36.19 23.38
C TYR A 74 -18.96 37.66 23.73
N SER A 75 -17.96 37.95 24.56
CA SER A 75 -17.57 39.32 24.92
C SER A 75 -16.30 39.72 24.17
N ASN A 76 -16.35 40.88 23.49
CA ASN A 76 -15.22 41.49 22.80
C ASN A 76 -14.42 40.50 21.92
N GLN A 77 -15.13 39.69 21.14
CA GLN A 77 -14.55 38.66 20.29
C GLN A 77 -14.20 39.25 18.93
N TYR A 78 -12.96 39.05 18.48
CA TYR A 78 -12.56 39.42 17.13
C TYR A 78 -13.22 38.50 16.09
N LEU A 79 -13.93 39.09 15.13
CA LEU A 79 -14.61 38.44 14.03
C LEU A 79 -13.79 38.62 12.77
N ILE A 80 -13.15 37.54 12.32
CA ILE A 80 -12.17 37.59 11.22
C ILE A 80 -12.82 38.05 9.90
N ASP A 81 -14.05 37.62 9.64
CA ASP A 81 -14.78 37.93 8.40
C ASP A 81 -15.14 39.42 8.29
N PHE A 82 -15.30 40.09 9.44
CA PHE A 82 -15.66 41.51 9.51
C PHE A 82 -14.48 42.40 9.91
N ARG A 83 -13.37 41.79 10.36
CA ARG A 83 -12.17 42.45 10.89
C ARG A 83 -12.44 43.44 12.03
N VAL A 84 -13.48 43.18 12.84
CA VAL A 84 -13.86 43.97 14.00
C VAL A 84 -13.95 43.10 15.26
N SER A 85 -13.79 43.72 16.42
CA SER A 85 -14.15 43.09 17.70
C SER A 85 -15.58 43.47 18.05
N ALA A 86 -16.37 42.47 18.46
CA ALA A 86 -17.77 42.68 18.82
C ALA A 86 -18.18 41.78 20.00
N SER A 87 -19.20 42.22 20.73
CA SER A 87 -19.89 41.42 21.73
C SER A 87 -21.24 40.96 21.16
N PHE A 88 -21.51 39.66 21.20
CA PHE A 88 -22.68 39.09 20.56
C PHE A 88 -23.12 37.78 21.20
N CYS A 89 -24.40 37.46 21.05
CA CYS A 89 -24.97 36.16 21.44
C CYS A 89 -25.48 35.40 20.22
N LYS A 90 -25.10 34.13 20.13
CA LYS A 90 -25.70 33.16 19.20
C LYS A 90 -26.82 32.42 19.90
N HIS A 91 -28.00 32.44 19.31
CA HIS A 91 -29.19 31.70 19.73
C HIS A 91 -29.46 30.60 18.72
N TYR A 92 -29.39 29.36 19.15
CA TYR A 92 -29.68 28.17 18.37
C TYR A 92 -31.13 27.78 18.66
N ILE A 93 -32.04 28.19 17.78
CA ILE A 93 -33.49 28.07 18.00
C ILE A 93 -33.98 26.71 17.52
N MET A 94 -34.70 26.01 18.40
CA MET A 94 -35.18 24.65 18.15
C MET A 94 -36.67 24.64 17.81
N GLU A 95 -37.03 23.92 16.76
CA GLU A 95 -38.41 23.59 16.42
C GLU A 95 -38.55 22.06 16.30
N TYR A 96 -39.60 21.50 16.87
CA TYR A 96 -39.84 20.04 16.87
C TYR A 96 -38.65 19.19 17.38
N GLY A 97 -37.84 19.75 18.27
CA GLY A 97 -36.67 19.07 18.86
C GLY A 97 -35.40 19.13 17.99
N GLN A 98 -35.41 19.85 16.88
CA GLN A 98 -34.28 20.01 15.98
C GLN A 98 -33.91 21.49 15.79
N LEU A 99 -32.64 21.78 15.49
CA LEU A 99 -32.17 23.12 15.19
C LEU A 99 -32.82 23.64 13.91
N ALA A 100 -33.64 24.69 14.02
CA ALA A 100 -34.36 25.27 12.88
C ALA A 100 -33.57 26.41 12.24
N TYR A 101 -33.00 27.31 13.05
CA TYR A 101 -32.21 28.45 12.60
C TYR A 101 -31.33 28.99 13.72
N VAL A 102 -30.35 29.82 13.36
CA VAL A 102 -29.42 30.48 14.29
C VAL A 102 -29.58 31.99 14.20
N LEU A 103 -29.78 32.65 15.34
CA LEU A 103 -29.74 34.11 15.43
C LEU A 103 -28.42 34.55 16.03
N THR A 104 -27.74 35.51 15.42
CA THR A 104 -26.58 36.17 16.03
C THR A 104 -26.96 37.62 16.32
N GLN A 105 -27.06 37.98 17.60
CA GLN A 105 -27.45 39.31 18.07
C GLN A 105 -26.22 40.06 18.56
N TYR A 106 -25.98 41.26 18.03
CA TYR A 106 -24.81 42.07 18.33
C TYR A 106 -25.17 43.20 19.28
N GLU A 107 -24.36 43.36 20.33
CA GLU A 107 -24.56 44.39 21.36
C GLU A 107 -23.99 45.75 20.93
N ASP A 108 -22.87 45.72 20.20
CA ASP A 108 -22.03 46.88 19.89
C ASP A 108 -21.83 47.12 18.37
N VAL A 109 -22.58 46.41 17.53
CA VAL A 109 -22.57 46.56 16.06
C VAL A 109 -23.95 46.94 15.56
N SER A 110 -24.06 47.98 14.74
CA SER A 110 -25.35 48.43 14.18
C SER A 110 -25.78 47.60 12.97
N THR A 111 -27.07 47.68 12.60
CA THR A 111 -27.59 47.04 11.40
C THR A 111 -26.94 47.56 10.11
N GLU A 112 -26.59 48.84 10.07
CA GLU A 112 -25.90 49.47 8.94
C GLU A 112 -24.50 48.88 8.77
N GLN A 113 -23.76 48.75 9.88
CA GLN A 113 -22.42 48.17 9.88
C GLN A 113 -22.45 46.69 9.46
N LEU A 114 -23.38 45.89 10.01
CA LEU A 114 -23.56 44.50 9.60
C LEU A 114 -23.90 44.38 8.11
N THR A 115 -24.78 45.25 7.61
CA THR A 115 -25.14 45.26 6.19
C THR A 115 -23.92 45.52 5.32
N GLU A 116 -23.11 46.53 5.65
CA GLU A 116 -21.86 46.82 4.93
C GLU A 116 -20.90 45.62 4.93
N PHE A 117 -20.71 44.96 6.08
CA PHE A 117 -19.87 43.77 6.17
C PHE A 117 -20.39 42.62 5.29
N TYR A 118 -21.69 42.40 5.25
CA TYR A 118 -22.29 41.35 4.42
C TYR A 118 -22.29 41.68 2.93
N GLU A 119 -22.48 42.94 2.53
CA GLU A 119 -22.31 43.35 1.13
C GLU A 119 -20.89 43.07 0.65
N ASN A 120 -19.89 43.44 1.45
CA ASN A 120 -18.48 43.29 1.07
C ASN A 120 -18.05 41.82 0.95
N ASN A 121 -18.59 40.94 1.80
CA ASN A 121 -18.18 39.53 1.83
C ASN A 121 -19.10 38.59 1.03
N TYR A 122 -20.40 38.91 0.92
CA TYR A 122 -21.43 38.03 0.38
C TYR A 122 -22.35 38.71 -0.65
N GLY A 123 -22.05 39.94 -1.08
CA GLY A 123 -22.89 40.72 -1.99
C GLY A 123 -23.14 40.05 -3.34
N GLU A 124 -22.19 39.26 -3.85
CA GLU A 124 -22.34 38.50 -5.09
C GLU A 124 -23.49 37.48 -5.03
N TYR A 125 -23.79 36.96 -3.84
CA TYR A 125 -24.83 35.97 -3.57
C TYR A 125 -26.10 36.60 -2.98
N LYS A 126 -26.20 37.93 -2.98
CA LYS A 126 -27.38 38.62 -2.47
C LYS A 126 -28.55 38.54 -3.46
N SER A 127 -29.74 38.28 -2.93
CA SER A 127 -31.00 38.44 -3.65
C SER A 127 -32.04 39.08 -2.75
N GLY A 128 -32.49 40.30 -3.09
CA GLY A 128 -33.38 41.08 -2.24
C GLY A 128 -32.73 41.39 -0.88
N LYS A 129 -33.30 40.84 0.19
CA LYS A 129 -32.81 41.01 1.58
C LYS A 129 -32.03 39.81 2.14
N PHE A 130 -31.76 38.82 1.29
CA PHE A 130 -31.15 37.55 1.67
C PHE A 130 -29.73 37.45 1.10
N TYR A 131 -28.79 37.01 1.92
CA TYR A 131 -27.41 36.70 1.53
C TYR A 131 -27.25 35.19 1.55
N PHE A 132 -27.15 34.57 0.37
CA PHE A 132 -27.05 33.11 0.26
C PHE A 132 -25.62 32.62 0.48
N SER A 133 -25.47 31.36 0.93
CA SER A 133 -24.22 30.62 0.76
C SER A 133 -23.91 30.43 -0.72
N ASP A 134 -22.65 30.12 -1.01
CA ASP A 134 -22.18 29.79 -2.36
C ASP A 134 -22.96 28.64 -3.01
N ASP A 135 -23.28 27.61 -2.21
CA ASP A 135 -24.11 26.45 -2.59
C ASP A 135 -25.62 26.68 -2.45
N TYR A 136 -26.04 27.91 -2.10
CA TYR A 136 -27.43 28.30 -1.91
C TYR A 136 -28.23 27.47 -0.89
N LYS A 137 -27.60 26.54 -0.14
CA LYS A 137 -28.29 25.69 0.85
C LYS A 137 -28.68 26.44 2.11
N HIS A 138 -28.05 27.57 2.37
CA HIS A 138 -28.37 28.44 3.49
C HIS A 138 -28.51 29.89 3.05
N TYR A 139 -29.20 30.67 3.85
CA TYR A 139 -29.23 32.11 3.70
C TYR A 139 -29.10 32.81 5.04
N SER A 140 -28.62 34.04 4.98
CA SER A 140 -28.61 34.99 6.09
C SER A 140 -29.52 36.18 5.81
N LYS A 141 -30.21 36.66 6.84
CA LYS A 141 -31.03 37.88 6.78
C LYS A 141 -30.68 38.79 7.96
N ILE A 142 -30.45 40.07 7.66
CA ILE A 142 -30.10 41.09 8.66
C ILE A 142 -31.34 41.91 8.99
N TYR A 143 -31.60 42.15 10.28
CA TYR A 143 -32.68 43.02 10.75
C TYR A 143 -32.42 43.53 12.18
N LEU A 144 -33.15 44.55 12.59
CA LEU A 144 -33.18 45.02 13.98
C LEU A 144 -34.23 44.20 14.75
N ALA A 145 -33.81 43.46 15.76
CA ALA A 145 -34.72 42.66 16.58
C ALA A 145 -35.49 43.54 17.60
N ASN A 146 -36.58 43.01 18.15
CA ASN A 146 -37.45 43.73 19.08
C ASN A 146 -36.75 44.17 20.38
N ASN A 147 -35.65 43.50 20.73
CA ASN A 147 -34.80 43.86 21.87
C ASN A 147 -33.80 44.99 21.54
N GLY A 148 -33.85 45.55 20.33
CA GLY A 148 -33.00 46.65 19.89
C GLY A 148 -31.62 46.23 19.39
N TYR A 149 -31.30 44.93 19.36
CA TYR A 149 -30.00 44.45 18.85
C TYR A 149 -30.04 44.17 17.35
N ALA A 150 -28.96 44.52 16.67
CA ALA A 150 -28.76 44.14 15.28
C ALA A 150 -28.60 42.62 15.20
N THR A 151 -29.39 41.97 14.35
CA THR A 151 -29.52 40.51 14.33
C THR A 151 -29.30 39.95 12.94
N VAL A 152 -28.48 38.91 12.85
CA VAL A 152 -28.37 38.04 11.67
C VAL A 152 -29.09 36.74 11.95
N GLU A 153 -30.05 36.39 11.11
CA GLU A 153 -30.69 35.08 11.11
C GLU A 153 -30.09 34.22 9.99
N TRP A 154 -29.52 33.07 10.36
CA TRP A 154 -28.99 32.06 9.46
C TRP A 154 -29.92 30.85 9.44
N ARG A 155 -30.44 30.50 8.26
CA ARG A 155 -31.40 29.41 8.06
C ARG A 155 -31.01 28.56 6.85
N LYS A 156 -31.46 27.31 6.84
CA LYS A 156 -31.50 26.49 5.63
C LYS A 156 -32.45 27.10 4.60
N THR A 157 -32.05 27.07 3.33
CA THR A 157 -32.85 27.55 2.23
C THR A 157 -33.96 26.54 1.92
N GLU A 158 -35.20 26.97 2.13
CA GLU A 158 -36.40 26.27 1.68
C GLU A 158 -37.03 27.11 0.56
N PRO A 159 -36.89 26.71 -0.71
CA PRO A 159 -37.35 27.52 -1.84
C PRO A 159 -38.82 27.94 -1.72
N ASP A 160 -39.68 27.08 -1.17
CA ASP A 160 -41.10 27.34 -1.02
C ASP A 160 -41.40 28.45 0.02
N GLU A 161 -40.49 28.71 0.95
CA GLU A 161 -40.60 29.78 1.95
C GLU A 161 -40.08 31.14 1.46
N LEU A 162 -39.41 31.18 0.30
CA LEU A 162 -38.84 32.41 -0.26
C LEU A 162 -39.87 33.21 -1.08
N PRO A 163 -39.72 34.54 -1.20
CA PRO A 163 -40.53 35.34 -2.12
C PRO A 163 -40.45 34.85 -3.57
N ALA A 164 -41.58 34.88 -4.29
CA ALA A 164 -41.73 34.30 -5.64
C ALA A 164 -40.69 34.77 -6.68
N ASP A 165 -40.21 36.02 -6.56
CA ASP A 165 -39.16 36.61 -7.40
C ASP A 165 -37.78 35.97 -7.18
N ILE A 166 -37.58 35.30 -6.05
CA ILE A 166 -36.32 34.65 -5.65
C ILE A 166 -36.42 33.13 -5.88
N GLN A 167 -37.60 32.51 -5.70
CA GLN A 167 -37.80 31.05 -5.78
C GLN A 167 -37.21 30.41 -7.05
N THR A 168 -37.55 30.96 -8.23
CA THR A 168 -37.14 30.38 -9.52
C THR A 168 -35.62 30.40 -9.71
N LYS A 169 -34.95 31.46 -9.28
CA LYS A 169 -33.49 31.61 -9.43
C LYS A 169 -32.75 30.60 -8.54
N ILE A 170 -33.23 30.39 -7.31
CA ILE A 170 -32.61 29.53 -6.32
C ILE A 170 -32.90 28.05 -6.63
N SER A 171 -34.14 27.72 -6.99
CA SER A 171 -34.55 26.35 -7.33
C SER A 171 -33.77 25.79 -8.53
N ASN A 172 -33.58 26.58 -9.59
CA ASN A 172 -32.78 26.16 -10.74
C ASN A 172 -31.30 25.91 -10.39
N LYS A 173 -30.72 26.72 -9.49
CA LYS A 173 -29.33 26.54 -9.05
C LYS A 173 -29.16 25.30 -8.20
N LEU A 174 -30.01 25.12 -7.19
CA LEU A 174 -29.99 23.94 -6.31
C LEU A 174 -30.16 22.64 -7.10
N LYS A 175 -31.06 22.63 -8.10
CA LYS A 175 -31.25 21.46 -8.97
C LYS A 175 -30.02 21.15 -9.82
N ALA A 176 -29.39 22.17 -10.41
CA ALA A 176 -28.18 21.98 -11.21
C ALA A 176 -27.02 21.40 -10.39
N GLU A 177 -26.88 21.82 -9.12
CA GLU A 177 -25.88 21.27 -8.20
C GLU A 177 -26.19 19.82 -7.80
N GLN A 178 -27.47 19.50 -7.53
CA GLN A 178 -27.89 18.13 -7.26
C GLN A 178 -27.61 17.20 -8.44
N ASP A 179 -28.00 17.59 -9.66
CA ASP A 179 -27.76 16.79 -10.86
C ASP A 179 -26.25 16.58 -11.13
N ALA A 180 -25.43 17.59 -10.86
CA ALA A 180 -23.97 17.50 -10.97
C ALA A 180 -23.35 16.56 -9.93
N GLU A 181 -23.84 16.60 -8.69
CA GLU A 181 -23.39 15.73 -7.61
C GLU A 181 -23.79 14.27 -7.87
N GLU A 182 -25.04 14.02 -8.27
CA GLU A 182 -25.52 12.68 -8.63
C GLU A 182 -24.69 12.07 -9.77
N LYS A 183 -24.37 12.87 -10.79
CA LYS A 183 -23.50 12.44 -11.89
C LYS A 183 -22.11 12.07 -11.39
N ARG A 184 -21.50 12.89 -10.52
CA ARG A 184 -20.18 12.64 -9.94
C ARG A 184 -20.15 11.35 -9.13
N ILE A 185 -21.17 11.12 -8.29
CA ILE A 185 -21.30 9.90 -7.48
C ILE A 185 -21.38 8.68 -8.40
N LYS A 186 -22.23 8.73 -9.43
CA LYS A 186 -22.38 7.63 -10.39
C LYS A 186 -21.08 7.31 -11.14
N GLU A 187 -20.38 8.33 -11.63
CA GLU A 187 -19.08 8.15 -12.29
C GLU A 187 -18.03 7.54 -11.35
N GLU A 188 -18.04 7.93 -10.07
CA GLU A 188 -17.15 7.36 -9.06
C GLU A 188 -17.49 5.89 -8.75
N GLU A 189 -18.77 5.54 -8.64
CA GLU A 189 -19.23 4.17 -8.44
C GLU A 189 -18.85 3.27 -9.62
N GLU A 190 -19.09 3.72 -10.85
CA GLU A 190 -18.70 3.00 -12.07
C GLU A 190 -17.18 2.78 -12.13
N ARG A 191 -16.38 3.79 -11.77
CA ARG A 191 -14.91 3.67 -11.69
C ARG A 191 -14.47 2.65 -10.65
N LYS A 192 -15.06 2.69 -9.44
CA LYS A 192 -14.77 1.74 -8.35
C LYS A 192 -15.16 0.32 -8.73
N GLN A 193 -16.29 0.15 -9.41
CA GLN A 193 -16.74 -1.17 -9.88
C GLN A 193 -15.79 -1.73 -10.93
N LYS A 194 -15.37 -0.92 -11.91
CA LYS A 194 -14.40 -1.32 -12.93
C LYS A 194 -13.05 -1.70 -12.32
N GLU A 195 -12.56 -0.93 -11.35
CA GLU A 195 -11.34 -1.23 -10.62
C GLU A 195 -11.42 -2.59 -9.92
N ARG A 196 -12.52 -2.87 -9.20
CA ARG A 196 -12.76 -4.16 -8.54
C ARG A 196 -12.80 -5.31 -9.55
N GLU A 197 -13.48 -5.13 -10.68
CA GLU A 197 -13.58 -6.15 -11.72
C GLU A 197 -12.18 -6.51 -12.26
N ILE A 198 -11.36 -5.51 -12.58
CA ILE A 198 -10.00 -5.72 -13.10
C ILE A 198 -9.10 -6.37 -12.05
N LYS A 199 -9.09 -5.86 -10.81
CA LYS A 199 -8.23 -6.38 -9.72
C LYS A 199 -8.64 -7.77 -9.23
N SER A 200 -9.90 -8.18 -9.39
CA SER A 200 -10.38 -9.50 -8.99
C SER A 200 -9.83 -10.66 -9.83
N LYS A 201 -9.26 -10.35 -11.01
CA LYS A 201 -8.77 -11.35 -11.97
C LYS A 201 -7.26 -11.55 -11.78
N THR A 202 -6.81 -12.78 -12.04
CA THR A 202 -5.39 -13.10 -12.23
C THR A 202 -5.10 -13.12 -13.72
N TYR A 203 -3.98 -12.51 -14.14
CA TYR A 203 -3.61 -12.38 -15.54
C TYR A 203 -2.36 -13.21 -15.85
N ASP A 204 -2.38 -13.95 -16.97
CA ASP A 204 -1.19 -14.66 -17.43
C ASP A 204 -0.11 -13.67 -17.89
N LEU A 205 1.08 -13.77 -17.29
CA LEU A 205 2.20 -12.86 -17.52
C LEU A 205 2.72 -12.97 -18.96
N LYS A 206 2.74 -14.16 -19.54
CA LYS A 206 3.23 -14.40 -20.91
C LYS A 206 2.32 -13.77 -21.95
N GLU A 207 1.00 -13.90 -21.75
CA GLU A 207 -0.02 -13.35 -22.64
C GLU A 207 -0.09 -11.82 -22.55
N ASN A 208 -0.03 -11.27 -21.33
CA ASN A 208 -0.27 -9.85 -21.10
C ASN A 208 1.01 -9.00 -21.10
N ASN A 209 2.18 -9.59 -20.82
CA ASN A 209 3.47 -8.88 -20.83
C ASN A 209 4.66 -9.81 -21.15
N ILE A 210 4.79 -10.17 -22.43
CA ILE A 210 5.84 -11.09 -22.91
C ILE A 210 7.27 -10.61 -22.60
N SER A 211 7.51 -9.30 -22.58
CA SER A 211 8.83 -8.74 -22.27
C SER A 211 9.22 -9.05 -20.83
N LEU A 212 8.30 -8.79 -19.89
CA LEU A 212 8.51 -9.06 -18.47
C LEU A 212 8.58 -10.56 -18.19
N TYR A 213 7.75 -11.37 -18.86
CA TYR A 213 7.86 -12.83 -18.81
C TYR A 213 9.27 -13.32 -19.18
N ASN A 214 9.83 -12.81 -20.29
CA ASN A 214 11.17 -13.19 -20.75
C ASN A 214 12.27 -12.72 -19.79
N GLN A 215 12.11 -11.54 -19.20
CA GLN A 215 13.02 -11.03 -18.17
C GLN A 215 13.00 -11.96 -16.95
N THR A 216 11.82 -12.25 -16.39
CA THR A 216 11.68 -13.18 -15.26
C THR A 216 12.24 -14.56 -15.59
N PHE A 217 12.05 -15.06 -16.81
CA PHE A 217 12.65 -16.34 -17.19
C PHE A 217 14.18 -16.28 -17.25
N SER A 218 14.76 -15.15 -17.68
CA SER A 218 16.21 -14.93 -17.66
C SER A 218 16.78 -14.86 -16.23
N GLU A 219 16.03 -14.26 -15.31
CA GLU A 219 16.35 -14.23 -13.88
C GLU A 219 16.34 -15.65 -13.30
N ILE A 220 15.30 -16.44 -13.57
CA ILE A 220 15.23 -17.87 -13.17
C ILE A 220 16.44 -18.66 -13.68
N LYS A 221 16.85 -18.48 -14.94
CA LYS A 221 18.05 -19.13 -15.50
C LYS A 221 19.32 -18.74 -14.76
N SER A 222 19.39 -17.49 -14.33
CA SER A 222 20.54 -16.96 -13.60
C SER A 222 20.57 -17.49 -12.17
N ASP A 223 19.45 -17.52 -11.47
CA ASP A 223 19.33 -18.07 -10.12
C ASP A 223 19.68 -19.56 -10.08
N ILE A 224 19.25 -20.33 -11.08
CA ILE A 224 19.62 -21.75 -11.21
C ILE A 224 21.13 -21.89 -11.46
N ALA A 225 21.71 -21.10 -12.37
CA ALA A 225 23.14 -21.15 -12.63
C ALA A 225 23.96 -20.79 -11.37
N ASP A 226 23.52 -19.76 -10.65
CA ASP A 226 24.10 -19.30 -9.40
C ASP A 226 24.03 -20.37 -8.30
N TYR A 227 22.92 -21.12 -8.20
CA TYR A 227 22.80 -22.24 -7.26
C TYR A 227 23.94 -23.26 -7.45
N PHE A 228 24.24 -23.65 -8.69
CA PHE A 228 25.34 -24.57 -8.96
C PHE A 228 26.71 -23.94 -8.75
N GLN A 229 26.92 -22.69 -9.18
CA GLN A 229 28.23 -22.03 -9.10
C GLN A 229 28.60 -21.61 -7.66
N LYS A 230 27.65 -21.12 -6.86
CA LYS A 230 27.87 -20.66 -5.48
C LYS A 230 27.95 -21.80 -4.47
N SER A 231 27.49 -23.01 -4.81
CA SER A 231 27.66 -24.23 -4.00
C SER A 231 29.14 -24.59 -3.75
N SER A 232 30.07 -23.94 -4.45
CA SER A 232 31.52 -24.02 -4.22
C SER A 232 32.03 -23.15 -3.05
N SER A 233 31.18 -22.29 -2.45
CA SER A 233 31.52 -21.40 -1.34
C SER A 233 30.74 -21.75 -0.06
N TYR A 234 31.30 -21.39 1.10
CA TYR A 234 30.94 -21.66 2.52
C TYR A 234 29.51 -22.08 2.95
N TYR A 235 28.47 -21.85 2.16
CA TYR A 235 27.09 -22.25 2.44
C TYR A 235 26.72 -23.48 1.60
N HIS A 236 27.04 -24.67 2.11
CA HIS A 236 26.66 -25.94 1.48
C HIS A 236 25.13 -26.08 1.39
N SER A 237 24.55 -25.76 0.24
CA SER A 237 23.25 -26.30 -0.15
C SER A 237 23.46 -27.69 -0.75
N SER A 238 23.23 -28.70 0.09
CA SER A 238 22.77 -30.07 -0.19
C SER A 238 23.02 -30.66 -1.60
N ASN A 239 23.75 -31.79 -1.61
CA ASN A 239 23.85 -32.84 -2.62
C ASN A 239 24.85 -32.69 -3.79
N ILE A 240 25.51 -31.55 -3.97
CA ILE A 240 26.60 -31.42 -4.98
C ILE A 240 27.95 -31.70 -4.31
N PRO A 241 28.75 -32.68 -4.80
CA PRO A 241 30.04 -32.99 -4.17
C PRO A 241 31.06 -31.84 -4.37
N SER A 242 31.90 -31.61 -3.36
CA SER A 242 33.01 -30.66 -3.47
C SER A 242 34.10 -31.19 -4.41
N TYR A 243 34.99 -30.32 -4.87
CA TYR A 243 36.15 -30.79 -5.64
C TYR A 243 37.06 -31.71 -4.82
N THR A 244 37.15 -31.50 -3.52
CA THR A 244 37.88 -32.36 -2.59
C THR A 244 37.24 -33.76 -2.52
N ASP A 245 35.92 -33.83 -2.43
CA ASP A 245 35.19 -35.11 -2.44
C ASP A 245 35.41 -35.85 -3.76
N LEU A 246 35.33 -35.15 -4.89
CA LEU A 246 35.59 -35.73 -6.21
C LEU A 246 37.06 -36.14 -6.37
N ALA A 247 38.01 -35.36 -5.87
CA ALA A 247 39.43 -35.65 -5.96
C ALA A 247 39.82 -36.87 -5.11
N ASN A 248 39.22 -37.05 -3.93
CA ASN A 248 39.54 -38.13 -2.99
C ASN A 248 38.64 -39.37 -3.13
N GLY A 249 37.43 -39.22 -3.66
CA GLY A 249 36.45 -40.29 -3.84
C GLY A 249 36.69 -41.20 -5.04
N ASN A 250 35.86 -42.23 -5.19
CA ASN A 250 35.94 -43.15 -6.35
C ASN A 250 35.43 -42.51 -7.64
N GLU A 251 34.40 -41.66 -7.54
CA GLU A 251 33.85 -40.91 -8.66
C GLU A 251 34.55 -39.57 -8.81
N LYS A 252 35.08 -39.31 -10.01
CA LYS A 252 35.81 -38.06 -10.31
C LYS A 252 34.96 -37.01 -11.04
N LYS A 253 33.69 -37.33 -11.27
CA LYS A 253 32.73 -36.48 -11.97
C LYS A 253 31.35 -36.64 -11.35
N TYR A 254 30.57 -35.58 -11.41
CA TYR A 254 29.17 -35.48 -11.00
C TYR A 254 28.38 -34.85 -12.13
N ARG A 255 27.17 -35.36 -12.41
CA ARG A 255 26.27 -34.79 -13.41
C ARG A 255 24.86 -34.70 -12.86
N PHE A 256 24.23 -33.56 -13.05
CA PHE A 256 22.85 -33.26 -12.70
C PHE A 256 22.09 -32.88 -13.96
N THR A 257 21.13 -33.69 -14.37
CA THR A 257 20.38 -33.48 -15.62
C THR A 257 18.89 -33.66 -15.36
N ASN A 258 18.14 -32.55 -15.34
CA ASN A 258 16.71 -32.53 -15.09
C ASN A 258 15.97 -31.58 -16.05
N THR A 259 14.69 -31.85 -16.29
CA THR A 259 13.78 -30.93 -16.97
C THR A 259 12.58 -30.67 -16.07
N TYR A 260 12.24 -29.40 -15.87
CA TYR A 260 11.12 -28.99 -15.01
C TYR A 260 10.08 -28.19 -15.79
N THR A 261 8.86 -28.15 -15.24
CA THR A 261 7.86 -27.12 -15.51
C THR A 261 7.59 -26.40 -14.19
N ALA A 262 7.71 -25.07 -14.18
CA ALA A 262 7.47 -24.26 -13.00
C ALA A 262 6.26 -23.34 -13.21
N TYR A 263 5.26 -23.45 -12.34
CA TYR A 263 4.10 -22.57 -12.31
C TYR A 263 4.15 -21.68 -11.05
N TYR A 264 3.86 -20.41 -11.22
CA TYR A 264 3.80 -19.41 -10.15
C TYR A 264 2.51 -18.61 -10.27
N LYS A 265 1.90 -18.28 -9.13
CA LYS A 265 0.69 -17.45 -9.06
C LYS A 265 0.78 -16.50 -7.88
N LEU A 266 0.49 -15.23 -8.12
CA LEU A 266 0.30 -14.23 -7.08
C LEU A 266 -1.14 -14.24 -6.58
N GLU A 267 -1.30 -14.13 -5.27
CA GLU A 267 -2.58 -14.03 -4.58
C GLU A 267 -2.57 -12.81 -3.67
N ASP A 268 -3.63 -12.04 -3.74
CA ASP A 268 -3.84 -10.88 -2.90
C ASP A 268 -4.54 -11.30 -1.59
N HIS A 269 -3.81 -11.22 -0.48
CA HIS A 269 -4.31 -11.44 0.88
C HIS A 269 -4.41 -10.10 1.64
N SER A 270 -4.35 -8.99 0.93
CA SER A 270 -4.45 -7.65 1.49
C SER A 270 -5.80 -7.45 2.19
N ARG A 271 -5.78 -6.61 3.23
CA ARG A 271 -6.97 -6.23 3.98
C ARG A 271 -7.16 -4.74 3.81
N GLU A 272 -8.37 -4.34 3.45
CA GLU A 272 -8.73 -2.92 3.45
C GLU A 272 -8.65 -2.37 4.87
N SER A 273 -8.24 -1.11 5.00
CA SER A 273 -8.31 -0.42 6.30
C SER A 273 -9.76 -0.36 6.75
N VAL A 274 -10.02 -0.72 8.00
CA VAL A 274 -11.37 -0.67 8.56
C VAL A 274 -11.46 0.49 9.52
N ASP A 275 -12.41 1.38 9.28
CA ASP A 275 -12.71 2.50 10.16
C ASP A 275 -13.70 2.05 11.24
N TYR A 276 -13.25 2.00 12.49
CA TYR A 276 -14.07 1.77 13.68
C TYR A 276 -14.38 3.10 14.40
N GLY A 277 -14.65 4.16 13.65
CA GLY A 277 -15.04 5.48 14.14
C GLY A 277 -13.87 6.29 14.68
N SER A 278 -13.29 5.88 15.81
CA SER A 278 -12.14 6.58 16.42
C SER A 278 -10.80 5.86 16.18
N VAL A 279 -10.82 4.72 15.50
CA VAL A 279 -9.62 3.90 15.21
C VAL A 279 -9.69 3.44 13.77
N ILE A 280 -8.69 3.81 12.98
CA ILE A 280 -8.44 3.21 11.67
C ILE A 280 -7.57 1.99 11.93
N ASP A 281 -8.15 0.80 11.77
CA ASP A 281 -7.33 -0.41 11.66
C ASP A 281 -6.59 -0.35 10.33
N ALA A 282 -5.28 -0.29 10.38
CA ALA A 282 -4.46 -0.10 9.19
C ALA A 282 -4.56 -1.34 8.31
N GLY A 283 -5.02 -1.13 7.07
CA GLY A 283 -5.00 -2.17 6.05
C GLY A 283 -3.59 -2.71 5.83
N SER A 284 -3.51 -3.95 5.38
CA SER A 284 -2.24 -4.60 5.07
C SER A 284 -2.13 -4.81 3.57
N TYR A 285 -0.96 -4.55 3.01
CA TYR A 285 -0.61 -5.04 1.67
C TYR A 285 0.11 -6.39 1.83
N ASP A 286 -0.56 -7.49 1.48
CA ASP A 286 -0.04 -8.85 1.61
C ASP A 286 -0.24 -9.63 0.31
N VAL A 287 0.72 -9.52 -0.60
CA VAL A 287 0.75 -10.32 -1.83
C VAL A 287 1.63 -11.53 -1.62
N ARG A 288 1.04 -12.72 -1.79
CA ARG A 288 1.70 -14.01 -1.60
C ARG A 288 1.90 -14.70 -2.93
N GLN A 289 2.98 -15.45 -3.07
CA GLN A 289 3.25 -16.25 -4.26
C GLN A 289 3.11 -17.74 -3.93
N ASN A 290 2.20 -18.40 -4.62
CA ASN A 290 2.13 -19.85 -4.67
C ASN A 290 2.99 -20.37 -5.83
N LYS A 291 3.67 -21.49 -5.61
CA LYS A 291 4.49 -22.16 -6.62
C LYS A 291 4.16 -23.64 -6.72
N GLU A 292 4.12 -24.16 -7.94
CA GLU A 292 3.97 -25.58 -8.24
C GLU A 292 5.05 -25.98 -9.24
N ILE A 293 5.93 -26.90 -8.83
CA ILE A 293 7.06 -27.35 -9.65
C ILE A 293 6.86 -28.81 -9.98
N LYS A 294 6.94 -29.15 -11.27
CA LYS A 294 6.81 -30.51 -11.79
C LYS A 294 8.12 -30.94 -12.43
N LEU A 295 8.67 -32.07 -11.97
CA LEU A 295 9.75 -32.76 -12.68
C LEU A 295 9.16 -33.45 -13.91
N VAL A 296 9.64 -33.08 -15.10
CA VAL A 296 9.28 -33.71 -16.37
C VAL A 296 10.16 -34.92 -16.65
N SER A 297 11.47 -34.78 -16.40
CA SER A 297 12.45 -35.86 -16.53
C SER A 297 13.68 -35.60 -15.67
N GLY A 298 14.36 -36.68 -15.27
CA GLY A 298 15.60 -36.63 -14.50
C GLY A 298 15.50 -37.35 -13.15
N THR A 299 16.32 -36.96 -12.18
CA THR A 299 16.54 -37.69 -10.92
C THR A 299 16.12 -36.92 -9.66
N ASP A 300 15.86 -35.61 -9.75
CA ASP A 300 15.42 -34.79 -8.61
C ASP A 300 13.90 -34.87 -8.38
N ASN A 301 13.45 -36.04 -7.92
CA ASN A 301 12.02 -36.31 -7.67
C ASN A 301 11.41 -35.35 -6.63
N SER A 302 12.23 -34.78 -5.74
CA SER A 302 11.82 -33.79 -4.73
C SER A 302 11.78 -32.35 -5.22
N CYS A 303 12.23 -32.08 -6.45
CA CYS A 303 12.41 -30.73 -6.98
C CYS A 303 13.21 -29.80 -6.05
N SER A 304 14.25 -30.34 -5.38
CA SER A 304 15.01 -29.63 -4.34
C SER A 304 15.71 -28.36 -4.86
N LEU A 305 16.03 -28.33 -6.15
CA LEU A 305 16.56 -27.13 -6.81
C LEU A 305 15.65 -25.92 -6.59
N PHE A 306 14.35 -26.05 -6.89
CA PHE A 306 13.37 -24.98 -6.77
C PHE A 306 12.93 -24.69 -5.33
N ASN A 307 13.32 -25.53 -4.37
CA ASN A 307 13.21 -25.22 -2.95
C ASN A 307 14.36 -24.34 -2.47
N SER A 308 15.51 -24.40 -3.15
CA SER A 308 16.73 -23.68 -2.77
C SER A 308 16.86 -22.31 -3.44
N ILE A 309 16.21 -22.11 -4.59
CA ILE A 309 16.16 -20.82 -5.27
C ILE A 309 14.87 -20.07 -4.96
N SER A 310 14.98 -18.75 -4.80
CA SER A 310 13.85 -17.85 -4.51
C SER A 310 13.40 -17.14 -5.78
N VAL A 311 12.59 -17.81 -6.60
CA VAL A 311 11.98 -17.19 -7.79
C VAL A 311 10.79 -16.33 -7.39
N LYS A 312 10.70 -15.11 -7.94
CA LYS A 312 9.55 -14.21 -7.77
C LYS A 312 9.03 -13.75 -9.13
N ILE A 313 7.72 -13.87 -9.36
CA ILE A 313 7.05 -13.28 -10.52
C ILE A 313 6.48 -11.89 -10.16
N PRO A 314 6.48 -10.93 -11.10
CA PRO A 314 6.02 -9.58 -10.85
C PRO A 314 4.52 -9.41 -11.09
N THR A 315 3.89 -8.43 -10.43
CA THR A 315 2.60 -7.87 -10.83
C THR A 315 2.72 -7.12 -12.17
N ILE A 316 1.59 -6.83 -12.82
CA ILE A 316 1.56 -6.00 -14.05
C ILE A 316 0.49 -4.92 -13.96
N LYS A 317 0.53 -3.96 -14.90
CA LYS A 317 -0.50 -2.93 -15.05
C LYS A 317 -1.45 -3.27 -16.20
N ILE A 318 -2.73 -3.42 -15.90
CA ILE A 318 -3.81 -3.56 -16.89
C ILE A 318 -4.73 -2.35 -16.76
N GLN A 319 -4.86 -1.58 -17.84
CA GLN A 319 -5.65 -0.34 -17.86
C GLN A 319 -5.31 0.64 -16.73
N GLY A 320 -4.04 0.70 -16.32
CA GLY A 320 -3.55 1.57 -15.24
C GLY A 320 -3.63 0.97 -13.83
N TYR A 321 -4.29 -0.17 -13.65
CA TYR A 321 -4.40 -0.86 -12.37
C TYR A 321 -3.34 -1.93 -12.22
N GLU A 322 -2.68 -1.98 -11.08
CA GLU A 322 -1.82 -3.10 -10.69
C GLU A 322 -2.67 -4.34 -10.39
N VAL A 323 -2.33 -5.47 -11.01
CA VAL A 323 -3.08 -6.73 -10.93
C VAL A 323 -2.19 -7.92 -10.61
N MET A 324 -2.80 -8.96 -10.04
CA MET A 324 -2.13 -10.23 -9.76
C MET A 324 -1.84 -10.99 -11.04
N THR A 325 -0.71 -11.70 -11.04
CA THR A 325 -0.23 -12.44 -12.20
C THR A 325 -0.04 -13.92 -11.92
N GLU A 326 -0.10 -14.71 -12.98
CA GLU A 326 0.38 -16.08 -12.99
C GLU A 326 1.32 -16.31 -14.17
N ALA A 327 2.23 -17.28 -14.05
CA ALA A 327 3.17 -17.60 -15.11
C ALA A 327 3.54 -19.08 -15.07
N THR A 328 3.52 -19.73 -16.24
CA THR A 328 4.06 -21.07 -16.43
C THR A 328 5.33 -21.01 -17.28
N PHE A 329 6.42 -21.56 -16.76
CA PHE A 329 7.71 -21.71 -17.43
C PHE A 329 7.94 -23.19 -17.76
N PRO A 330 7.58 -23.65 -18.97
CA PRO A 330 7.76 -25.04 -19.36
C PRO A 330 9.19 -25.33 -19.80
N ASN A 331 9.58 -26.60 -19.73
CA ASN A 331 10.84 -27.12 -20.30
C ASN A 331 12.10 -26.42 -19.80
N ILE A 332 12.18 -26.14 -18.49
CA ILE A 332 13.39 -25.63 -17.86
C ILE A 332 14.40 -26.78 -17.78
N LYS A 333 15.21 -26.92 -18.83
CA LYS A 333 16.28 -27.91 -18.90
C LYS A 333 17.49 -27.45 -18.09
N VAL A 334 17.99 -28.31 -17.23
CA VAL A 334 19.17 -28.09 -16.40
C VAL A 334 20.10 -29.24 -16.65
N ASP A 335 21.27 -28.96 -17.24
CA ASP A 335 22.36 -29.92 -17.36
C ASP A 335 23.62 -29.30 -16.77
N TYR A 336 24.13 -29.89 -15.69
CA TYR A 336 25.30 -29.42 -14.97
C TYR A 336 26.25 -30.58 -14.72
N ALA A 337 27.52 -30.39 -15.05
CA ALA A 337 28.58 -31.35 -14.82
C ALA A 337 29.71 -30.68 -14.03
N LYS A 338 30.20 -31.38 -13.01
CA LYS A 338 31.33 -30.97 -12.18
C LYS A 338 32.34 -32.10 -12.09
N GLY A 339 33.62 -31.82 -12.12
CA GLY A 339 34.61 -32.90 -11.98
C GLY A 339 36.05 -32.47 -11.90
N VAL A 340 36.90 -33.48 -11.75
CA VAL A 340 38.36 -33.35 -11.77
C VAL A 340 38.91 -34.29 -12.83
N THR A 341 39.71 -33.76 -13.74
CA THR A 341 40.33 -34.53 -14.82
C THR A 341 41.80 -34.17 -14.97
N ILE A 342 42.59 -35.04 -15.60
CA ILE A 342 44.00 -34.77 -15.89
C ILE A 342 44.17 -34.64 -17.40
N VAL A 343 44.67 -33.49 -17.85
CA VAL A 343 44.91 -33.22 -19.27
C VAL A 343 46.38 -33.00 -19.57
N LYS A 344 46.76 -33.26 -20.82
CA LYS A 344 48.04 -32.86 -21.39
C LYS A 344 47.76 -31.93 -22.57
N ILE A 345 48.38 -30.75 -22.55
CA ILE A 345 48.21 -29.73 -23.59
C ILE A 345 49.51 -29.63 -24.37
N LYS A 346 49.41 -29.75 -25.70
CA LYS A 346 50.54 -29.61 -26.64
C LYS A 346 50.10 -28.82 -27.87
N SER A 347 50.65 -27.63 -28.06
CA SER A 347 50.37 -26.78 -29.23
C SER A 347 48.87 -26.57 -29.45
N GLY A 348 48.11 -26.38 -28.36
CA GLY A 348 46.65 -26.22 -28.38
C GLY A 348 45.83 -27.50 -28.50
N GLU A 349 46.46 -28.66 -28.68
CA GLU A 349 45.79 -29.96 -28.62
C GLU A 349 45.65 -30.42 -27.16
N VAL A 350 44.41 -30.70 -26.73
CA VAL A 350 44.08 -31.12 -25.36
C VAL A 350 43.76 -32.62 -25.34
N GLU A 351 44.61 -33.37 -24.65
CA GLU A 351 44.50 -34.82 -24.50
C GLU A 351 44.12 -35.20 -23.05
N PHE A 352 43.00 -35.89 -22.87
CA PHE A 352 42.54 -36.37 -21.55
C PHE A 352 43.30 -37.64 -21.16
N LYS A 353 44.08 -37.58 -20.07
CA LYS A 353 44.95 -38.66 -19.60
C LYS A 353 44.35 -39.51 -18.50
N SER A 354 43.53 -38.93 -17.63
CA SER A 354 42.89 -39.65 -16.53
C SER A 354 41.55 -39.01 -16.20
N PHE A 355 40.58 -39.86 -15.86
CA PHE A 355 39.22 -39.45 -15.50
C PHE A 355 38.58 -38.57 -16.59
N PRO A 356 38.47 -39.08 -17.83
CA PRO A 356 37.86 -38.30 -18.90
C PRO A 356 36.39 -37.98 -18.55
N PRO A 357 35.95 -36.71 -18.74
CA PRO A 357 34.55 -36.35 -18.61
C PRO A 357 33.72 -36.97 -19.75
N ASP A 358 32.40 -36.80 -19.71
CA ASP A 358 31.52 -37.23 -20.80
C ASP A 358 31.90 -36.55 -22.13
N GLU A 359 31.63 -37.19 -23.26
CA GLU A 359 32.11 -36.75 -24.58
C GLU A 359 31.67 -35.31 -24.93
N ASP A 360 30.44 -34.94 -24.58
CA ASP A 360 29.90 -33.60 -24.78
C ASP A 360 30.64 -32.55 -23.93
N ILE A 361 31.04 -32.91 -22.72
CA ILE A 361 31.83 -32.07 -21.82
C ILE A 361 33.28 -31.96 -22.30
N GLN A 362 33.85 -33.04 -22.84
CA GLN A 362 35.20 -33.02 -23.41
C GLN A 362 35.31 -31.99 -24.55
N ILE A 363 34.31 -31.89 -25.42
CA ILE A 363 34.29 -30.90 -26.51
C ILE A 363 34.38 -29.47 -25.94
N LYS A 364 33.55 -29.15 -24.95
CA LYS A 364 33.52 -27.83 -24.30
C LYS A 364 34.85 -27.50 -23.60
N LEU A 365 35.45 -28.48 -22.92
CA LEU A 365 36.74 -28.30 -22.25
C LEU A 365 37.91 -28.18 -23.23
N LYS A 366 37.92 -28.93 -24.33
CA LYS A 366 38.95 -28.78 -25.38
C LYS A 366 38.98 -27.35 -25.92
N GLU A 367 37.79 -26.79 -26.21
CA GLU A 367 37.68 -25.42 -26.70
C GLU A 367 38.13 -24.38 -25.67
N LYS A 368 37.80 -24.57 -24.39
CA LYS A 368 38.20 -23.68 -23.29
C LYS A 368 39.71 -23.72 -23.01
N LEU A 369 40.33 -24.89 -23.11
CA LEU A 369 41.71 -25.14 -22.68
C LEU A 369 42.76 -25.02 -23.79
N LYS A 370 42.37 -24.93 -25.06
CA LYS A 370 43.32 -24.88 -26.19
C LYS A 370 44.29 -23.69 -26.17
N SER A 371 43.94 -22.60 -25.48
CA SER A 371 44.80 -21.42 -25.32
C SER A 371 45.79 -21.53 -24.17
N GLU A 372 45.67 -22.55 -23.32
CA GLU A 372 46.54 -22.73 -22.16
C GLU A 372 47.96 -23.18 -22.58
N PRO A 373 48.99 -22.84 -21.80
CA PRO A 373 50.36 -23.23 -22.11
C PRO A 373 50.56 -24.75 -22.18
N ASN A 374 51.61 -25.16 -22.88
CA ASN A 374 52.00 -26.57 -22.94
C ASN A 374 52.32 -27.13 -21.54
N GLY A 375 51.74 -28.27 -21.21
CA GLY A 375 51.92 -28.86 -19.87
C GLY A 375 51.01 -30.02 -19.56
N LYS A 376 51.14 -30.54 -18.34
CA LYS A 376 50.21 -31.51 -17.75
C LYS A 376 49.52 -30.83 -16.58
N TYR A 377 48.19 -30.84 -16.59
CA TYR A 377 47.38 -30.10 -15.63
C TYR A 377 46.39 -31.03 -14.94
N ILE A 378 46.13 -30.75 -13.66
CA ILE A 378 44.90 -31.17 -12.99
C ILE A 378 43.89 -30.07 -13.27
N VAL A 379 42.73 -30.43 -13.81
CA VAL A 379 41.68 -29.50 -14.19
C VAL A 379 40.46 -29.81 -13.34
N GLN A 380 40.10 -28.85 -12.49
CA GLN A 380 38.79 -28.80 -11.88
C GLN A 380 37.86 -28.08 -12.87
N TYR A 381 36.69 -28.65 -13.14
CA TYR A 381 35.75 -28.08 -14.11
C TYR A 381 34.32 -28.05 -13.61
N GLU A 382 33.59 -27.03 -14.08
CA GLU A 382 32.14 -26.94 -14.03
C GLU A 382 31.63 -26.56 -15.42
N VAL A 383 30.67 -27.31 -15.93
CA VAL A 383 30.05 -27.07 -17.23
C VAL A 383 28.55 -27.13 -17.06
N GLY A 384 27.85 -26.08 -17.51
CA GLY A 384 26.40 -26.00 -17.38
C GLY A 384 25.70 -25.55 -18.65
N ASN A 385 24.48 -26.04 -18.85
CA ASN A 385 23.48 -25.52 -19.79
C ASN A 385 22.14 -25.40 -19.06
N ILE A 386 21.74 -24.18 -18.75
CA ILE A 386 20.52 -23.84 -18.01
C ILE A 386 19.53 -23.18 -18.95
N ALA A 387 18.61 -23.97 -19.49
CA ALA A 387 17.61 -23.57 -20.47
C ALA A 387 18.22 -22.70 -21.60
N GLY A 388 19.35 -23.15 -22.14
CA GLY A 388 20.11 -22.49 -23.21
C GLY A 388 21.20 -21.51 -22.73
N LYS A 389 21.27 -21.18 -21.44
CA LYS A 389 22.37 -20.39 -20.87
C LYS A 389 23.55 -21.31 -20.57
N GLU A 390 24.60 -21.24 -21.38
CA GLU A 390 25.79 -22.09 -21.22
C GLU A 390 26.90 -21.41 -20.42
N PHE A 391 27.64 -22.19 -19.64
CA PHE A 391 28.88 -21.75 -18.99
C PHE A 391 29.90 -22.88 -18.89
N VAL A 392 31.19 -22.51 -18.87
CA VAL A 392 32.34 -23.41 -18.74
C VAL A 392 33.38 -22.73 -17.84
N ASN A 393 33.51 -23.23 -16.63
CA ASN A 393 34.48 -22.76 -15.63
C ASN A 393 35.55 -23.84 -15.44
N THR A 394 36.81 -23.41 -15.36
CA THR A 394 37.96 -24.31 -15.17
C THR A 394 38.98 -23.66 -14.25
N GLU A 395 39.53 -24.45 -13.34
CA GLU A 395 40.70 -24.08 -12.52
C GLU A 395 41.84 -25.08 -12.79
N LEU A 396 43.03 -24.56 -13.07
CA LEU A 396 44.18 -25.34 -13.50
C LEU A 396 45.29 -25.36 -12.46
N GLU A 397 45.74 -26.56 -12.11
CA GLU A 397 46.97 -26.75 -11.32
C GLU A 397 48.03 -27.47 -12.16
N LYS A 398 49.19 -26.84 -12.35
CA LYS A 398 50.29 -27.39 -13.16
C LYS A 398 50.99 -28.50 -12.39
N LYS A 399 51.00 -29.71 -12.95
CA LYS A 399 51.73 -30.84 -12.36
C LYS A 399 53.22 -30.73 -12.67
N THR A 400 54.03 -30.34 -11.68
CA THR A 400 55.49 -30.31 -11.81
C THR A 400 56.06 -31.74 -11.82
N THR A 401 56.92 -32.02 -12.79
CA THR A 401 57.38 -33.37 -13.12
C THR A 401 58.53 -33.90 -12.25
N LYS A 402 58.79 -33.35 -11.05
CA LYS A 402 59.97 -33.72 -10.25
C LYS A 402 59.64 -34.34 -8.87
N VAL A 403 59.98 -35.64 -8.80
CA VAL A 403 60.43 -36.46 -7.65
C VAL A 403 59.37 -37.07 -6.72
N GLY A 404 59.39 -38.41 -6.66
CA GLY A 404 59.05 -39.22 -5.48
C GLY A 404 57.57 -39.56 -5.28
N SER A 405 57.26 -40.85 -5.36
CA SER A 405 55.97 -41.51 -5.11
C SER A 405 55.41 -41.38 -3.68
N GLY A 406 55.74 -40.31 -2.95
CA GLY A 406 55.27 -40.02 -1.58
C GLY A 406 54.53 -38.69 -1.40
N TRP A 407 54.42 -37.84 -2.42
CA TRP A 407 53.82 -36.50 -2.30
C TRP A 407 52.36 -36.37 -2.77
N LEU A 408 51.72 -37.48 -3.13
CA LEU A 408 50.28 -37.51 -3.46
C LEU A 408 49.37 -37.08 -2.29
N LEU A 409 49.87 -37.11 -1.05
CA LEU A 409 49.12 -36.74 0.15
C LEU A 409 49.35 -35.29 0.62
N LEU A 410 50.49 -34.65 0.31
CA LEU A 410 50.84 -33.32 0.86
C LEU A 410 50.23 -32.15 0.07
N GLY A 411 50.05 -32.29 -1.25
CA GLY A 411 49.34 -31.28 -2.05
C GLY A 411 47.84 -31.20 -1.72
N LEU A 412 47.22 -32.32 -1.34
CA LEU A 412 45.82 -32.38 -0.91
C LEU A 412 45.61 -31.93 0.54
N LEU A 413 46.62 -32.02 1.41
CA LEU A 413 46.56 -31.57 2.82
C LEU A 413 46.75 -30.06 3.02
N LEU A 414 47.47 -29.37 2.13
CA LEU A 414 47.66 -27.92 2.21
C LEU A 414 46.44 -27.11 1.74
N LEU A 415 45.46 -27.75 1.07
CA LEU A 415 44.21 -27.13 0.61
C LEU A 415 43.13 -27.00 1.69
N GLY A 416 43.25 -27.71 2.83
CA GLY A 416 42.32 -27.60 3.96
C GLY A 416 42.62 -26.48 4.95
N LEU A 417 43.71 -25.73 4.76
CA LEU A 417 44.21 -24.72 5.72
C LEU A 417 44.18 -23.27 5.18
N LEU A 418 43.69 -23.05 3.96
CA LEU A 418 43.65 -21.71 3.32
C LEU A 418 42.26 -21.30 2.77
N LEU A 419 41.18 -21.96 3.17
CA LEU A 419 39.79 -21.54 2.90
C LEU A 419 38.94 -21.54 4.18
#